data_AF-A0A2J8TC56-F1
#
_entry.id   AF-A0A2J8TC56-F1
#
_cell.length_a   1.000
_cell.length_b   1.000
_cell.length_c   1.000
_cell.angle_alpha   90.00
_cell.angle_beta   90.00
_cell.angle_gamma   90.00
#
_symmetry.space_group_name_H-M   'P 1'
#
loop_
_entity.id
_entity.type
_entity.pdbx_description
1 polymer ?
#
loop_
_entity_poly.entity_id
_entity_poly.type
_entity_poly.pdbx_seq_one_letter_code
_entity_poly.pdbx_strand_id
1 'polypeptide(L)'
;MFPFYSCWRTGLLLLLLLAVAVRESWQTEEKTCDLVGEKGKESEKELALVKRLKPLFNKSFESTVGQGSETYIYIFRVCREAGNHTSGAGLVQINKSNGKETVVGRLNET
;
A
#
# COMPACT_ATOMS: atom_id res chain seq x y z
N MET A 1 51.08 -16.94 -14.41
CA MET A 1 49.62 -17.10 -14.50
C MET A 1 49.00 -16.31 -13.34
N PHE A 2 48.20 -15.30 -13.65
CA PHE A 2 47.87 -14.16 -12.78
C PHE A 2 47.07 -14.54 -11.51
N PRO A 3 47.49 -14.11 -10.30
CA PRO A 3 46.74 -14.33 -9.05
C PRO A 3 45.56 -13.34 -8.86
N PHE A 4 45.22 -12.56 -9.87
CA PHE A 4 44.28 -11.43 -9.77
C PHE A 4 42.80 -11.79 -9.95
N TYR A 5 42.47 -13.04 -10.29
CA TYR A 5 41.07 -13.45 -10.56
C TYR A 5 40.22 -13.70 -9.31
N SER A 6 40.83 -13.87 -8.13
CA SER A 6 40.12 -14.20 -6.89
C SER A 6 39.45 -12.97 -6.24
N CYS A 7 40.10 -11.81 -6.29
CA CYS A 7 39.65 -10.59 -5.60
C CYS A 7 38.41 -9.94 -6.24
N TRP A 8 38.24 -10.10 -7.56
CA TRP A 8 37.08 -9.55 -8.27
C TRP A 8 35.80 -10.32 -7.93
N ARG A 9 35.86 -11.65 -7.86
CA ARG A 9 34.68 -12.48 -7.54
C ARG A 9 34.13 -12.21 -6.15
N THR A 10 35.00 -12.03 -5.16
CA THR A 10 34.58 -11.69 -3.79
C THR A 10 34.02 -10.28 -3.70
N GLY A 11 34.59 -9.31 -4.42
CA GLY A 11 34.04 -7.95 -4.51
C GLY A 11 32.64 -7.90 -5.13
N LEU A 12 32.40 -8.67 -6.20
CA LEU A 12 31.07 -8.74 -6.84
C LEU A 12 30.02 -9.40 -5.94
N LEU A 13 30.40 -10.47 -5.22
CA LEU A 13 29.52 -11.12 -4.25
C LEU A 13 29.18 -10.19 -3.08
N LEU A 14 30.15 -9.41 -2.58
CA LEU A 14 29.92 -8.45 -1.52
C LEU A 14 28.99 -7.31 -1.97
N LEU A 15 29.16 -6.81 -3.21
CA LEU A 15 28.27 -5.82 -3.81
C LEU A 15 26.85 -6.35 -3.99
N LEU A 16 26.68 -7.61 -4.40
CA LEU A 16 25.37 -8.26 -4.50
C LEU A 16 24.70 -8.41 -3.12
N LEU A 17 25.45 -8.81 -2.09
CA LEU A 17 24.93 -8.93 -0.73
C LEU A 17 24.50 -7.57 -0.15
N LEU A 18 25.29 -6.52 -0.39
CA LEU A 18 24.94 -5.15 -0.01
C LEU A 18 23.69 -4.64 -0.76
N ALA A 19 23.55 -4.96 -2.05
CA ALA A 19 22.38 -4.57 -2.84
C ALA A 19 21.09 -5.26 -2.36
N VAL A 20 21.17 -6.49 -1.85
CA VAL A 20 20.03 -7.19 -1.25
C VAL A 20 19.66 -6.61 0.11
N ALA A 21 20.65 -6.30 0.97
CA ALA A 21 20.40 -5.71 2.28
C ALA A 21 19.76 -4.31 2.22
N VAL A 22 20.09 -3.50 1.20
CA VAL A 22 19.50 -2.17 1.00
C VAL A 22 18.02 -2.23 0.58
N ARG A 23 17.55 -3.33 -0.03
CA ARG A 23 16.14 -3.46 -0.43
C ARG A 23 15.21 -3.73 0.76
N GLU A 24 15.69 -4.43 1.77
CA GLU A 24 14.92 -4.77 2.97
C GLU A 24 14.68 -3.53 3.87
N SER A 25 15.65 -2.61 3.95
CA SER A 25 15.55 -1.44 4.83
C SER A 25 14.69 -0.29 4.30
N TRP A 26 14.26 -0.35 3.03
CA TRP A 26 13.41 0.67 2.40
C TRP A 26 11.93 0.24 2.30
N GLN A 27 11.47 -0.69 3.13
CA GLN A 27 10.03 -0.92 3.28
C GLN A 27 9.51 0.08 4.32
N THR A 28 9.16 1.28 3.88
CA THR A 28 8.32 2.17 4.72
C THR A 28 7.04 1.37 5.00
N GLU A 29 6.74 1.11 6.28
CA GLU A 29 5.50 0.41 6.63
C GLU A 29 4.30 1.14 6.01
N GLU A 30 3.60 0.47 5.10
CA GLU A 30 2.37 1.02 4.53
C GLU A 30 1.35 1.22 5.66
N LYS A 31 0.74 2.41 5.71
CA LYS A 31 -0.32 2.72 6.66
C LYS A 31 -1.46 1.70 6.55
N THR A 32 -1.92 1.21 7.70
CA THR A 32 -3.01 0.23 7.82
C THR A 32 -4.22 0.85 8.52
N CYS A 33 -5.37 0.15 8.52
CA CYS A 33 -6.56 0.60 9.24
C CYS A 33 -6.25 0.94 10.70
N ASP A 34 -6.76 2.07 11.16
CA ASP A 34 -6.78 2.48 12.56
C ASP A 34 -8.22 2.30 13.07
N LEU A 35 -8.36 1.47 14.10
CA LEU A 35 -9.66 1.15 14.67
C LEU A 35 -10.04 2.20 15.71
N VAL A 36 -11.33 2.53 15.80
CA VAL A 36 -11.82 3.48 16.82
C VAL A 36 -11.47 3.00 18.23
N GLY A 37 -10.71 3.81 18.96
CA GLY A 37 -10.31 3.54 20.34
C GLY A 37 -8.92 4.10 20.63
N GLU A 38 -8.54 4.13 21.92
CA GLU A 38 -7.13 4.35 22.25
C GLU A 38 -6.31 3.14 21.80
N LYS A 39 -5.10 3.38 21.28
CA LYS A 39 -4.20 2.31 20.84
C LYS A 39 -3.95 1.31 21.98
N GLY A 40 -4.21 0.03 21.72
CA GLY A 40 -4.15 -1.06 22.71
C GLY A 40 -5.44 -1.28 23.52
N LYS A 41 -6.48 -0.48 23.29
CA LYS A 41 -7.83 -0.63 23.87
C LYS A 41 -8.91 -0.80 22.80
N GLU A 42 -8.51 -1.12 21.57
CA GLU A 42 -9.43 -1.35 20.46
C GLU A 42 -10.21 -2.66 20.65
N SER A 43 -11.35 -2.77 19.97
CA SER A 43 -12.18 -3.97 20.03
C SER A 43 -11.42 -5.20 19.51
N GLU A 44 -11.27 -6.23 20.37
CA GLU A 44 -10.62 -7.49 19.98
C GLU A 44 -11.31 -8.17 18.79
N LYS A 45 -12.64 -7.99 18.66
CA LYS A 45 -13.43 -8.53 17.55
C LYS A 45 -13.08 -7.85 16.23
N GLU A 46 -12.95 -6.53 16.23
CA GLU A 46 -12.58 -5.77 15.04
C GLU A 46 -11.13 -6.06 14.64
N LEU A 47 -10.22 -6.13 15.61
CA LEU A 47 -8.84 -6.57 15.39
C LEU A 47 -8.78 -7.97 14.75
N ALA A 48 -9.62 -8.91 15.19
CA ALA A 48 -9.68 -10.24 14.60
C ALA A 48 -10.18 -10.20 13.14
N LEU A 49 -11.16 -9.34 12.83
CA LEU A 49 -11.66 -9.15 11.46
C LEU A 49 -10.60 -8.51 10.56
N VAL A 50 -9.90 -7.47 11.02
CA VAL A 50 -8.80 -6.85 10.27
C VAL A 50 -7.70 -7.88 9.98
N LYS A 51 -7.34 -8.73 10.96
CA LYS A 51 -6.40 -9.84 10.76
C LYS A 51 -6.90 -10.83 9.72
N ARG A 52 -8.19 -11.17 9.73
CA ARG A 52 -8.81 -12.07 8.74
C ARG A 52 -8.80 -11.49 7.33
N LEU A 53 -8.90 -10.18 7.19
CA LEU A 53 -8.89 -9.48 5.89
C LEU A 53 -7.50 -9.23 5.31
N LYS A 54 -6.41 -9.52 6.05
CA LYS A 54 -5.02 -9.36 5.57
C LYS A 54 -4.75 -9.89 4.16
N PRO A 55 -5.29 -11.04 3.70
CA PRO A 55 -5.07 -11.52 2.34
C PRO A 55 -5.57 -10.57 1.23
N LEU A 56 -6.40 -9.59 1.57
CA LEU A 56 -6.95 -8.61 0.63
C LEU A 56 -6.16 -7.30 0.59
N PHE A 57 -5.20 -7.05 1.50
CA PHE A 57 -4.52 -5.76 1.60
C PHE A 57 -3.77 -5.38 0.31
N ASN A 58 -3.21 -6.36 -0.38
CA ASN A 58 -2.47 -6.16 -1.62
C ASN A 58 -3.37 -6.21 -2.87
N LYS A 59 -4.70 -6.20 -2.70
CA LYS A 59 -5.66 -6.17 -3.80
C LYS A 59 -6.22 -4.76 -3.96
N SER A 60 -6.63 -4.45 -5.19
CA SER A 60 -7.37 -3.25 -5.54
C SER A 60 -8.69 -3.66 -6.19
N PHE A 61 -9.77 -3.00 -5.80
CA PHE A 61 -11.11 -3.22 -6.33
C PHE A 61 -11.57 -1.95 -7.02
N GLU A 62 -11.96 -2.06 -8.29
CA GLU A 62 -12.35 -0.92 -9.11
C GLU A 62 -13.76 -1.11 -9.66
N SER A 63 -14.53 -0.02 -9.71
CA SER A 63 -15.82 0.01 -10.40
C SER A 63 -16.00 1.34 -11.13
N THR A 64 -16.48 1.29 -12.37
CA THR A 64 -16.83 2.49 -13.15
C THR A 64 -18.34 2.55 -13.30
N VAL A 65 -18.93 3.69 -12.94
CA VAL A 65 -20.39 3.92 -13.01
C VAL A 65 -20.69 5.32 -13.55
N GLY A 66 -21.88 5.47 -14.14
CA GLY A 66 -22.35 6.74 -14.71
C GLY A 66 -22.28 6.78 -16.24
N GLN A 67 -22.56 7.95 -16.80
CA GLN A 67 -22.62 8.18 -18.25
C GLN A 67 -22.12 9.58 -18.61
N GLY A 68 -21.39 9.69 -19.73
CA GLY A 68 -20.90 10.98 -20.22
C GLY A 68 -19.91 11.65 -19.25
N SER A 69 -20.10 12.95 -19.00
CA SER A 69 -19.27 13.74 -18.07
C SER A 69 -19.41 13.31 -16.61
N GLU A 70 -20.54 12.67 -16.26
CA GLU A 70 -20.84 12.18 -14.91
C GLU A 70 -20.44 10.70 -14.76
N THR A 71 -19.34 10.30 -15.40
CA THR A 71 -18.75 8.98 -15.22
C THR A 71 -17.69 9.04 -14.14
N TYR A 72 -17.76 8.13 -13.17
CA TYR A 72 -16.84 8.05 -12.05
C TYR A 72 -16.19 6.68 -11.94
N ILE A 73 -14.93 6.67 -11.53
CA ILE A 73 -14.17 5.47 -11.19
C ILE A 73 -14.03 5.46 -9.68
N TYR A 74 -14.45 4.37 -9.04
CA TYR A 74 -14.26 4.12 -7.61
C TYR A 74 -13.13 3.13 -7.43
N ILE A 75 -12.16 3.46 -6.58
CA ILE A 75 -11.04 2.57 -6.24
C ILE A 75 -11.08 2.33 -4.74
N PHE A 76 -11.18 1.06 -4.35
CA PHE A 76 -11.22 0.60 -2.97
C PHE A 76 -10.03 -0.31 -2.67
N ARG A 77 -9.38 -0.07 -1.53
CA ARG A 77 -8.36 -0.98 -0.97
C ARG A 77 -8.63 -1.23 0.51
N VAL A 78 -8.45 -2.47 0.93
CA VAL A 78 -8.67 -2.87 2.32
C VAL A 78 -7.43 -2.53 3.14
N CYS A 79 -7.57 -1.63 4.12
CA CYS A 79 -6.50 -1.20 5.03
C CYS A 79 -5.20 -0.78 4.32
N ARG A 80 -5.34 -0.17 3.14
CA ARG A 80 -4.26 0.38 2.33
C ARG A 80 -4.74 1.60 1.59
N GLU A 81 -3.80 2.44 1.19
CA GLU A 81 -4.10 3.66 0.45
C GLU A 81 -4.53 3.34 -0.98
N ALA A 82 -5.70 3.85 -1.38
CA ALA A 82 -6.32 3.64 -2.68
C ALA A 82 -6.06 4.77 -3.69
N GLY A 83 -5.77 5.98 -3.20
CA GLY A 83 -5.46 7.15 -4.04
C GLY A 83 -3.97 7.33 -4.29
N ASN A 84 -3.61 7.99 -5.39
CA ASN A 84 -2.20 8.31 -5.70
C ASN A 84 -1.71 9.59 -5.01
N HIS A 85 -2.65 10.44 -4.60
CA HIS A 85 -2.35 11.80 -4.15
C HIS A 85 -2.90 12.13 -2.77
N THR A 86 -3.63 11.21 -2.14
CA THR A 86 -4.35 11.50 -0.91
C THR A 86 -4.05 10.50 0.19
N SER A 87 -3.19 10.93 1.13
CA SER A 87 -2.76 10.08 2.23
C SER A 87 -3.93 9.57 3.07
N GLY A 88 -3.94 8.25 3.32
CA GLY A 88 -4.92 7.59 4.18
C GLY A 88 -6.31 7.39 3.57
N ALA A 89 -6.51 7.62 2.27
CA ALA A 89 -7.77 7.28 1.61
C ALA A 89 -7.87 5.76 1.38
N GLY A 90 -8.88 5.10 1.98
CA GLY A 90 -9.19 3.69 1.72
C GLY A 90 -10.15 3.50 0.55
N LEU A 91 -10.94 4.53 0.24
CA LEU A 91 -11.87 4.59 -0.89
C LEU A 91 -11.83 5.98 -1.52
N VAL A 92 -11.60 6.02 -2.83
CA VAL A 92 -11.63 7.27 -3.62
C VAL A 92 -12.64 7.16 -4.75
N GLN A 93 -13.17 8.31 -5.14
CA GLN A 93 -13.99 8.53 -6.32
C GLN A 93 -13.23 9.48 -7.25
N ILE A 94 -13.05 9.08 -8.51
CA ILE A 94 -12.34 9.87 -9.51
C ILE A 94 -13.34 10.23 -10.60
N ASN A 95 -13.53 11.52 -10.85
CA ASN A 95 -14.33 11.96 -12.00
C ASN A 95 -13.53 11.68 -13.29
N LYS A 96 -14.08 10.84 -14.18
CA LYS A 96 -13.40 10.41 -15.39
C LYS A 96 -13.16 11.54 -16.39
N SER A 97 -13.99 12.59 -16.38
CA SER A 97 -13.89 13.71 -17.32
C SER A 97 -12.72 14.66 -17.02
N ASN A 98 -12.36 14.84 -15.76
CA ASN A 98 -11.33 15.81 -15.34
C ASN A 98 -10.25 15.23 -14.41
N GLY A 99 -10.32 13.95 -14.07
CA GLY A 99 -9.37 13.27 -13.19
C GLY A 99 -9.43 13.70 -11.72
N LYS A 100 -10.40 14.52 -11.32
CA LYS A 100 -10.53 15.00 -9.94
C LYS A 100 -10.82 13.82 -9.00
N GLU A 101 -9.85 13.52 -8.14
CA GLU A 101 -9.99 12.57 -7.05
C GLU A 101 -10.72 13.22 -5.86
N THR A 102 -11.64 12.48 -5.26
CA THR A 102 -12.37 12.85 -4.04
C THR A 102 -12.32 11.67 -3.08
N VAL A 103 -11.96 11.92 -1.83
CA VAL A 103 -11.94 10.90 -0.78
C VAL A 103 -13.37 10.60 -0.34
N VAL A 104 -13.77 9.33 -0.43
CA VAL A 104 -15.06 8.85 0.05
C VAL A 104 -14.94 8.28 1.46
N GLY A 105 -13.82 7.60 1.76
CA GLY A 105 -13.57 7.02 3.08
C GLY A 105 -12.07 6.92 3.38
N ARG A 106 -11.72 7.18 4.64
CA ARG A 106 -10.34 7.07 5.13
C ARG A 106 -10.16 5.83 6.00
N LEU A 107 -8.94 5.31 6.01
CA LEU A 107 -8.57 4.14 6.80
C LEU A 107 -8.22 4.45 8.26
N ASN A 108 -8.16 5.73 8.66
CA ASN A 108 -7.85 6.14 10.04
C ASN A 108 -9.09 6.33 10.93
N GLU A 109 -10.28 6.02 10.41
CA GLU A 109 -11.57 6.13 11.10
C GLU A 109 -12.35 4.84 10.87
N THR A 110 -11.74 3.69 11.18
CA THR A 110 -12.29 2.35 10.87
C THR A 110 -13.03 1.76 12.06
#